data_AF-A0AAU3TL27-F1
#
_entry.id   AF-A0AAU3TL27-F1
#
_cell.length_a   1.000
_cell.length_b   1.000
_cell.length_c   1.000
_cell.angle_alpha   90.00
_cell.angle_beta   90.00
_cell.angle_gamma   90.00
#
_symmetry.space_group_name_H-M   'P 1'
#
loop_
_entity.id
_entity.type
_entity.pdbx_description
1 polymer ?
#
loop_
_entity_poly.entity_id
_entity_poly.type
_entity_poly.pdbx_seq_one_letter_code
_entity_poly.pdbx_strand_id
1 'polypeptide(L)'
;MSLKNVNTVLATVCALFVLYLGLSFILAPEASTQGVGLPTWPAGNGDGFLIMKGTREFSMGLVIGILLLAGHRRALGWVLLMEAIAPFGDMINVLAHHGPLAAAFGIHGPTSALITITGLLTLRETSKAHKATAPAPAAQPA
;
A
#
# COMPACT_ATOMS: atom_id res chain seq x y z
N MET A 1 -19.32 -12.62 6.02
CA MET A 1 -19.11 -11.28 5.41
C MET A 1 -18.80 -11.48 3.92
N SER A 2 -19.33 -10.65 3.01
CA SER A 2 -19.00 -10.77 1.57
C SER A 2 -17.53 -10.43 1.30
N LEU A 3 -16.91 -11.03 0.29
CA LEU A 3 -15.54 -10.70 -0.15
C LEU A 3 -15.39 -9.19 -0.44
N LYS A 4 -16.42 -8.58 -1.03
CA LYS A 4 -16.45 -7.13 -1.28
C LYS A 4 -16.36 -6.32 0.00
N ASN A 5 -17.08 -6.73 1.05
CA ASN A 5 -17.08 -6.03 2.34
C ASN A 5 -15.71 -6.18 3.01
N VAL A 6 -15.14 -7.39 3.01
CA VAL A 6 -13.79 -7.64 3.54
C VAL A 6 -12.76 -6.78 2.81
N ASN A 7 -12.77 -6.80 1.48
CA ASN A 7 -11.83 -6.01 0.67
C ASN A 7 -12.02 -4.50 0.86
N THR A 8 -13.25 -4.03 1.12
CA THR A 8 -13.52 -2.62 1.41
C THR A 8 -12.92 -2.22 2.74
N VAL A 9 -13.08 -3.05 3.78
CA VAL A 9 -12.46 -2.81 5.10
C VAL A 9 -10.95 -2.80 4.98
N LEU A 10 -10.36 -3.81 4.33
CA LEU A 10 -8.91 -3.89 4.15
C LEU A 10 -8.35 -2.69 3.36
N ALA A 11 -9.00 -2.29 2.27
CA ALA A 11 -8.58 -1.12 1.49
C ALA A 11 -8.73 0.18 2.28
N THR A 12 -9.77 0.30 3.11
CA THR A 12 -9.95 1.46 4.00
C THR A 12 -8.82 1.53 5.03
N VAL A 13 -8.50 0.41 5.66
CA VAL A 13 -7.38 0.33 6.62
C VAL A 13 -6.06 0.69 5.93
N CYS A 14 -5.79 0.18 4.72
CA CYS A 14 -4.61 0.54 3.96
C CYS A 14 -4.57 2.06 3.66
N ALA A 15 -5.67 2.64 3.18
CA ALA A 15 -5.74 4.07 2.87
C ALA A 15 -5.46 4.93 4.11
N LEU A 16 -6.13 4.63 5.24
CA LEU A 16 -5.94 5.37 6.49
C LEU A 16 -4.53 5.20 7.05
N PHE A 17 -3.96 4.00 6.95
CA PHE A 17 -2.60 3.74 7.41
C PHE A 17 -1.56 4.51 6.59
N VAL A 18 -1.67 4.50 5.26
CA VAL A 18 -0.75 5.24 4.37
C VAL A 18 -0.90 6.76 4.56
N LEU A 19 -2.13 7.27 4.73
CA LEU A 19 -2.36 8.68 5.07
C LEU A 19 -1.72 9.05 6.41
N TYR A 20 -1.87 8.18 7.43
CA TYR A 20 -1.27 8.37 8.74
C TYR A 20 0.27 8.40 8.66
N LEU A 21 0.89 7.47 7.94
CA LEU A 21 2.34 7.47 7.73
C LEU A 21 2.80 8.75 7.05
N GLY A 22 2.13 9.14 5.95
CA GLY A 22 2.45 10.36 5.22
C GLY A 22 2.39 11.59 6.11
N LEU A 23 1.31 11.72 6.89
CA LEU A 23 1.13 12.84 7.80
C LEU A 23 2.15 12.83 8.95
N SER A 24 2.53 11.66 9.45
CA SER A 24 3.53 11.51 10.52
C SER A 24 4.90 12.02 10.08
N PHE A 25 5.33 11.66 8.87
CA PHE A 25 6.60 12.14 8.30
C PHE A 25 6.58 13.65 7.96
N ILE A 26 5.41 14.23 7.69
CA ILE A 26 5.28 15.67 7.43
C ILE A 26 5.25 16.48 8.73
N LEU A 27 4.45 16.06 9.71
CA LEU A 27 4.18 16.83 10.92
C LEU A 27 5.17 16.54 12.05
N ALA A 28 5.73 15.34 12.09
CA ALA A 28 6.68 14.89 13.11
C ALA A 28 7.83 14.07 12.47
N PRO A 29 8.60 14.66 11.54
CA PRO A 29 9.66 13.96 10.80
C PRO A 29 10.67 13.28 11.74
N GLU A 30 11.20 14.02 12.72
CA GLU A 30 12.20 13.50 13.67
C GLU A 30 11.70 12.28 14.44
N ALA A 31 10.47 12.31 14.96
CA ALA A 31 9.86 11.20 15.67
C ALA A 31 9.60 9.98 14.77
N SER A 32 9.44 10.20 13.46
CA SER A 32 9.16 9.14 12.49
C SER A 32 10.42 8.43 11.98
N THR A 33 11.61 9.00 12.17
CA THR A 33 12.89 8.44 11.70
C THR A 33 13.15 7.02 12.19
N GLN A 34 12.93 6.76 13.49
CA GLN A 34 13.23 5.47 14.11
C GLN A 34 12.38 4.34 13.53
N GLY A 35 11.16 4.65 13.08
CA GLY A 35 10.25 3.67 12.46
C GLY A 35 10.71 3.17 11.09
N VAL A 36 11.62 3.89 10.41
CA VAL A 36 12.14 3.50 9.09
C VAL A 36 13.13 2.33 9.21
N GLY A 37 13.91 2.26 10.30
CA GLY A 37 14.89 1.18 10.53
C GLY A 37 16.24 1.37 9.84
N LEU A 38 16.56 2.56 9.32
CA LEU A 38 17.91 2.88 8.85
C LEU A 38 18.84 3.21 10.04
N PRO A 39 20.10 2.73 10.04
CA PRO A 39 21.00 2.86 11.19
C PRO A 39 21.55 4.27 11.40
N THR A 40 21.57 5.08 10.35
CA THR A 40 22.03 6.47 10.40
C THR A 40 21.09 7.36 9.57
N TRP A 41 20.95 8.61 9.99
CA TRP A 41 20.18 9.63 9.29
C TRP A 41 21.10 10.77 8.86
N PRO A 42 20.88 11.41 7.70
CA PRO A 42 21.68 12.57 7.29
C PRO A 42 21.66 13.67 8.36
N ALA A 43 22.84 14.18 8.71
CA ALA A 43 22.97 15.33 9.60
C ALA A 43 22.49 16.62 8.93
N GLY A 44 22.05 17.61 9.73
CA GLY A 44 21.53 18.89 9.23
C GLY A 44 20.09 18.77 8.75
N ASN A 45 19.81 19.24 7.52
CA ASN A 45 18.46 19.31 6.93
C ASN A 45 17.92 17.94 6.45
N GLY A 46 18.15 16.88 7.24
CA GLY A 46 17.67 15.53 6.96
C GLY A 46 16.16 15.38 7.09
N ASP A 47 15.51 16.31 7.80
CA ASP A 47 14.05 16.44 7.93
C ASP A 47 13.36 16.69 6.59
N GLY A 48 13.98 17.47 5.69
CA GLY A 48 13.48 17.71 4.34
C GLY A 48 13.27 16.42 3.54
N PHE A 49 14.14 15.42 3.70
CA PHE A 49 13.97 14.10 3.07
C PHE A 49 12.79 13.32 3.65
N LEU A 50 12.52 13.46 4.95
CA LEU A 50 11.38 12.82 5.62
C LEU A 50 10.07 13.45 5.16
N ILE A 51 10.00 14.79 5.10
CA ILE A 51 8.83 15.51 4.57
C ILE A 51 8.61 15.12 3.10
N MET A 52 9.68 15.01 2.31
CA MET A 52 9.62 14.55 0.92
C MET A 52 9.13 13.08 0.81
N LYS A 53 9.46 12.20 1.76
CA LYS A 53 8.84 10.85 1.83
C LYS A 53 7.36 10.98 2.20
N GLY A 54 7.06 11.68 3.29
CA GLY A 54 5.71 11.82 3.82
C GLY A 54 4.71 12.38 2.83
N THR A 55 5.10 13.36 2.02
CA THR A 55 4.26 13.91 0.95
C THR A 55 3.93 12.89 -0.15
N ARG A 56 4.84 11.98 -0.48
CA ARG A 56 4.58 10.88 -1.42
C ARG A 56 3.63 9.86 -0.83
N GLU A 57 3.86 9.43 0.41
CA GLU A 57 2.97 8.50 1.13
C GLU A 57 1.57 9.11 1.25
N PHE A 58 1.46 10.37 1.67
CA PHE A 58 0.18 11.08 1.77
C PHE A 58 -0.55 11.13 0.43
N SER A 59 0.17 11.43 -0.66
CA SER A 59 -0.39 11.40 -2.01
C SER A 59 -0.92 10.01 -2.39
N MET A 60 -0.21 8.93 -2.05
CA MET A 60 -0.68 7.58 -2.35
C MET A 60 -1.90 7.19 -1.53
N GLY A 61 -1.94 7.56 -0.25
CA GLY A 61 -3.10 7.39 0.61
C GLY A 61 -4.35 8.07 0.04
N LEU A 62 -4.19 9.29 -0.51
CA LEU A 62 -5.28 10.00 -1.20
C LEU A 62 -5.74 9.26 -2.46
N VAL A 63 -4.82 8.77 -3.31
CA VAL A 63 -5.19 8.02 -4.52
C VAL A 63 -5.98 6.76 -4.17
N ILE A 64 -5.53 5.99 -3.17
CA ILE A 64 -6.23 4.79 -2.70
C ILE A 64 -7.63 5.16 -2.20
N GLY A 65 -7.73 6.20 -1.35
CA GLY A 65 -9.01 6.69 -0.82
C GLY A 65 -9.97 7.16 -1.91
N ILE A 66 -9.51 7.94 -2.88
CA ILE A 66 -10.30 8.44 -4.01
C ILE A 66 -10.84 7.28 -4.85
N LEU A 67 -9.99 6.31 -5.22
CA LEU A 67 -10.41 5.15 -6.02
C LEU A 67 -11.40 4.27 -5.27
N LEU A 68 -11.24 4.14 -3.94
CA LEU A 68 -12.16 3.42 -3.09
C LEU A 68 -13.54 4.10 -3.05
N LEU A 69 -13.58 5.41 -2.80
CA LEU A 69 -14.82 6.20 -2.71
C LEU A 69 -15.54 6.33 -4.06
N ALA A 70 -14.78 6.48 -5.15
CA ALA A 70 -15.31 6.52 -6.51
C ALA A 70 -15.74 5.14 -7.04
N GLY A 71 -15.48 4.05 -6.31
CA GLY A 71 -15.88 2.71 -6.70
C GLY A 71 -15.06 2.10 -7.85
N HIS A 72 -13.89 2.66 -8.19
CA HIS A 72 -13.00 2.16 -9.24
C HIS A 72 -12.18 0.95 -8.78
N ARG A 73 -12.86 -0.15 -8.44
CA ARG A 73 -12.29 -1.33 -7.77
C ARG A 73 -11.09 -1.96 -8.48
N ARG A 74 -11.12 -2.07 -9.81
CA ARG A 74 -10.01 -2.71 -10.55
C ARG A 74 -8.75 -1.83 -10.53
N ALA A 75 -8.92 -0.53 -10.73
CA ALA A 75 -7.83 0.44 -10.61
C ALA A 75 -7.26 0.47 -9.19
N LEU A 76 -8.14 0.47 -8.17
CA LEU A 76 -7.75 0.37 -6.76
C LEU A 76 -6.88 -0.86 -6.50
N GLY A 77 -7.26 -2.03 -7.03
CA GLY A 77 -6.47 -3.26 -6.89
C GLY A 77 -5.05 -3.10 -7.44
N TRP A 78 -4.89 -2.48 -8.61
CA TRP A 78 -3.57 -2.22 -9.19
C TRP A 78 -2.77 -1.16 -8.42
N VAL A 79 -3.42 -0.10 -7.95
CA VAL A 79 -2.76 0.93 -7.13
C VAL A 79 -2.28 0.34 -5.82
N LEU A 80 -3.04 -0.55 -5.17
CA LEU A 80 -2.57 -1.25 -3.97
C LEU A 80 -1.33 -2.12 -4.26
N LEU A 81 -1.30 -2.84 -5.38
CA LEU A 81 -0.11 -3.61 -5.74
C LEU A 81 1.11 -2.72 -6.02
N MET A 82 0.88 -1.56 -6.66
CA MET A 82 1.93 -0.56 -6.85
C MET A 82 2.40 0.02 -5.51
N GLU A 83 1.49 0.35 -4.62
CA GLU A 83 1.79 0.87 -3.27
C GLU A 83 2.63 -0.13 -2.47
N ALA A 84 2.34 -1.43 -2.54
CA ALA A 84 3.10 -2.46 -1.85
C ALA A 84 4.59 -2.53 -2.22
N ILE A 85 4.98 -1.94 -3.35
CA ILE A 85 6.39 -1.80 -3.76
C ILE A 85 7.14 -0.86 -2.82
N ALA A 86 6.51 0.18 -2.27
CA ALA A 86 7.15 1.13 -1.36
C ALA A 86 7.68 0.46 -0.08
N PRO A 87 6.85 -0.22 0.74
CA PRO A 87 7.36 -0.94 1.92
C PRO A 87 8.27 -2.12 1.55
N PHE A 88 8.11 -2.73 0.37
CA PHE A 88 9.07 -3.75 -0.10
C PHE A 88 10.45 -3.13 -0.36
N GLY A 89 10.49 -1.97 -1.01
CA GLY A 89 11.68 -1.18 -1.22
C GLY A 89 12.31 -0.73 0.09
N ASP A 90 11.51 -0.26 1.06
CA ASP A 90 11.99 0.12 2.39
C ASP A 90 12.60 -1.09 3.12
N MET A 91 11.99 -2.29 3.02
CA MET A 91 12.58 -3.53 3.56
C MET A 91 13.96 -3.81 2.97
N ILE A 92 14.07 -3.79 1.62
CA ILE A 92 15.35 -4.01 0.94
C ILE A 92 16.37 -2.95 1.35
N ASN A 93 15.95 -1.70 1.44
CA ASN A 93 16.81 -0.58 1.80
C ASN A 93 17.39 -0.75 3.21
N VAL A 94 16.57 -1.15 4.18
CA VAL A 94 17.02 -1.47 5.55
C VAL A 94 18.06 -2.59 5.53
N LEU A 95 17.78 -3.69 4.83
CA LEU A 95 18.69 -4.84 4.76
C LEU A 95 20.01 -4.48 4.06
N ALA A 96 19.95 -3.72 2.97
CA ALA A 96 21.12 -3.29 2.20
C ALA A 96 22.04 -2.37 2.99
N HIS A 97 21.49 -1.64 3.97
CA HIS A 97 22.27 -0.77 4.88
C HIS A 97 22.56 -1.44 6.23
N HIS A 98 22.45 -2.76 6.34
CA HIS A 98 22.70 -3.52 7.56
C HIS A 98 21.86 -3.05 8.77
N GLY A 99 20.67 -2.52 8.50
CA GLY A 99 19.71 -2.15 9.54
C GLY A 99 19.09 -3.39 10.22
N PRO A 100 18.28 -3.18 11.27
CA PRO A 100 17.75 -4.28 12.08
C PRO A 100 16.82 -5.20 11.28
N LEU A 101 17.06 -6.52 11.34
CA LEU A 101 16.16 -7.53 10.76
C LEU A 101 14.73 -7.41 11.31
N ALA A 102 14.59 -7.00 12.58
CA ALA A 102 13.30 -6.75 13.21
C ALA A 102 12.52 -5.62 12.52
N ALA A 103 13.17 -4.55 12.04
CA ALA A 103 12.48 -3.51 11.30
C ALA A 103 12.12 -3.99 9.88
N ALA A 104 13.07 -4.61 9.17
CA ALA A 104 12.85 -5.14 7.83
C ALA A 104 11.69 -6.16 7.78
N PHE A 105 11.74 -7.19 8.62
CA PHE A 105 10.77 -8.29 8.60
C PHE A 105 9.60 -8.14 9.58
N GLY A 106 9.69 -7.22 10.54
CA GLY A 106 8.61 -6.95 11.51
C GLY A 106 7.74 -5.75 11.16
N ILE A 107 8.23 -4.79 10.37
CA ILE A 107 7.48 -3.61 9.96
C ILE A 107 7.23 -3.64 8.45
N HIS A 108 8.29 -3.63 7.65
CA HIS A 108 8.19 -3.41 6.21
C HIS A 108 7.63 -4.61 5.45
N GLY A 109 8.17 -5.81 5.70
CA GLY A 109 7.70 -7.05 5.08
C GLY A 109 6.20 -7.31 5.30
N PRO A 110 5.69 -7.30 6.55
CA PRO A 110 4.27 -7.49 6.83
C PRO A 110 3.37 -6.43 6.20
N THR A 111 3.81 -5.16 6.21
CA THR A 111 3.09 -4.06 5.54
C THR A 111 2.96 -4.34 4.04
N SER A 112 4.07 -4.67 3.38
CA SER A 112 4.09 -5.01 1.95
C SER A 112 3.20 -6.21 1.64
N ALA A 113 3.27 -7.27 2.45
CA ALA A 113 2.43 -8.46 2.28
C ALA A 113 0.94 -8.15 2.44
N LEU A 114 0.56 -7.39 3.46
CA LEU A 114 -0.84 -7.01 3.72
C LEU A 114 -1.43 -6.20 2.55
N ILE A 115 -0.70 -5.19 2.08
CA ILE A 115 -1.16 -4.35 0.96
C ILE A 115 -1.23 -5.19 -0.33
N THR A 116 -0.24 -6.06 -0.58
CA THR A 116 -0.23 -6.98 -1.72
C THR A 116 -1.46 -7.90 -1.72
N ILE A 117 -1.73 -8.55 -0.59
CA ILE A 117 -2.89 -9.44 -0.43
C ILE A 117 -4.18 -8.66 -0.67
N THR A 118 -4.29 -7.44 -0.12
CA THR A 118 -5.47 -6.58 -0.32
C THR A 118 -5.68 -6.22 -1.79
N GLY A 119 -4.61 -5.88 -2.51
CA GLY A 119 -4.63 -5.62 -3.95
C GLY A 119 -5.07 -6.83 -4.76
N LEU A 120 -4.48 -8.01 -4.51
CA LEU A 120 -4.83 -9.26 -5.19
C LEU A 120 -6.27 -9.69 -4.94
N LEU A 121 -6.76 -9.58 -3.69
CA LEU A 121 -8.14 -9.90 -3.35
C LEU A 121 -9.13 -8.94 -4.03
N THR A 122 -8.78 -7.65 -4.11
CA THR A 122 -9.58 -6.64 -4.81
C THR A 122 -9.65 -6.93 -6.31
N LEU A 123 -8.52 -7.30 -6.95
CA LEU A 123 -8.52 -7.72 -8.35
C LEU A 123 -9.34 -8.99 -8.58
N ARG A 124 -9.21 -9.98 -7.68
CA ARG A 124 -9.98 -11.24 -7.75
C ARG A 124 -11.48 -11.01 -7.66
N GLU A 125 -11.93 -10.09 -6.81
CA GLU A 125 -13.33 -9.66 -6.72
C GLU A 125 -13.82 -9.14 -8.08
N THR A 126 -13.06 -8.25 -8.72
CA THR A 126 -13.46 -7.66 -10.03
C THR A 126 -13.50 -8.69 -11.16
N SER A 127 -12.56 -9.63 -11.19
CA SER A 127 -12.54 -10.70 -12.18
C SER A 127 -13.73 -11.65 -12.05
N LYS A 128 -14.17 -11.94 -10.82
CA LYS A 128 -15.38 -12.74 -10.58
C LYS A 128 -16.64 -12.01 -11.04
N ALA A 129 -16.75 -10.71 -10.71
CA ALA A 129 -17.87 -9.90 -11.16
C ALA A 129 -17.97 -9.84 -12.70
N HIS A 130 -16.84 -9.62 -13.38
CA HIS A 130 -16.78 -9.59 -14.83
C HIS A 130 -17.19 -10.93 -15.47
N LYS A 131 -16.71 -12.07 -14.94
CA LYS A 131 -17.11 -13.41 -15.42
C LYS A 131 -18.60 -13.68 -15.23
N ALA A 132 -19.20 -13.23 -14.13
CA ALA A 132 -20.62 -13.43 -13.87
C ALA A 132 -21.53 -12.65 -14.84
N THR A 133 -21.04 -11.53 -15.37
CA THR A 133 -21.76 -10.69 -16.35
C THR A 133 -21.42 -11.02 -17.80
N ALA A 134 -20.49 -11.93 -18.07
CA ALA A 134 -20.09 -12.29 -19.43
C ALA A 134 -21.20 -13.10 -20.13
N PRO A 135 -21.51 -12.82 -21.42
CA PRO A 135 -22.45 -13.64 -22.19
C PRO A 135 -22.00 -15.10 -22.22
N ALA A 136 -22.96 -16.04 -22.13
CA ALA A 136 -22.67 -17.46 -22.31
C ALA A 136 -21.99 -17.68 -23.68
N PRO A 137 -20.97 -18.56 -23.78
CA PRO A 137 -20.36 -18.87 -25.06
C PRO A 137 -21.44 -19.29 -26.05
N ALA A 138 -21.50 -18.64 -27.20
CA ALA A 138 -22.40 -19.05 -28.28
C ALA A 138 -22.11 -20.52 -28.59
N ALA A 139 -23.14 -21.37 -28.49
CA ALA A 139 -23.02 -22.78 -28.85
C ALA A 139 -22.47 -22.87 -30.27
N GLN A 140 -21.28 -23.46 -30.43
CA GLN A 140 -20.73 -23.71 -31.75
C GLN A 140 -21.64 -24.71 -32.47
N PRO A 141 -22.11 -24.41 -33.70
CA PRO A 141 -22.83 -25.38 -34.50
C PRO A 141 -21.96 -26.62 -34.73
N ALA A 142 -22.57 -27.80 -34.57
CA ALA A 142 -21.97 -29.10 -34.82
C ALA A 142 -21.68 -29.33 -36.31
#